data_AF-A0A7W8S045-F1
#
_entry.id   AF-A0A7W8S045-F1
#
_cell.length_a   1.000
_cell.length_b   1.000
_cell.length_c   1.000
_cell.angle_alpha   90.00
_cell.angle_beta   90.00
_cell.angle_gamma   90.00
#
_symmetry.space_group_name_H-M   'P 1'
#
loop_
_entity.id
_entity.type
_entity.pdbx_description
1 polymer ?
#
loop_
_entity_poly.entity_id
_entity_poly.type
_entity_poly.pdbx_seq_one_letter_code
_entity_poly.pdbx_strand_id
1 'polypeptide(L)' 'MKAAVARAIADLGIDTRLRGHQFPATDPNNICNRGRRGVGVQIEMTMALRLHGPREAISVAIRSVLLALPMA' A
#
# COMPACT_ATOMS: atom_id res chain seq x y z
N MET A 1 4.47 -7.76 3.76
CA MET A 1 3.84 -6.42 3.88
C MET A 1 3.06 -6.02 2.62
N LYS A 2 3.70 -5.78 1.46
CA LYS A 2 3.01 -5.31 0.22
C LYS A 2 1.72 -6.09 -0.14
N ALA A 3 1.81 -7.42 -0.22
CA ALA A 3 0.65 -8.26 -0.58
C ALA A 3 -0.48 -8.22 0.46
N ALA A 4 -0.14 -8.17 1.75
CA ALA A 4 -1.13 -8.08 2.82
C ALA A 4 -1.87 -6.74 2.80
N VAL A 5 -1.15 -5.63 2.56
CA VAL A 5 -1.77 -4.31 2.37
C VAL A 5 -2.72 -4.31 1.17
N ALA A 6 -2.28 -4.85 0.03
CA ALA A 6 -3.13 -4.93 -1.15
C ALA A 6 -4.39 -5.76 -0.91
N ARG A 7 -4.27 -6.89 -0.20
CA ARG A 7 -5.43 -7.72 0.15
C ARG A 7 -6.41 -6.98 1.05
N ALA A 8 -5.92 -6.32 2.10
CA ALA A 8 -6.77 -5.58 3.03
C ALA A 8 -7.53 -4.41 2.34
N ILE A 9 -6.90 -3.74 1.36
CA ILE A 9 -7.58 -2.71 0.55
C ILE A 9 -8.60 -3.37 -0.41
N ALA A 10 -8.25 -4.49 -1.05
CA ALA A 10 -9.15 -5.20 -1.95
C ALA A 10 -10.41 -5.73 -1.23
N ASP A 11 -10.29 -6.14 0.03
CA ASP A 11 -11.42 -6.58 0.86
C ASP A 11 -12.44 -5.46 1.14
N LEU A 12 -12.08 -4.19 0.90
CA LEU A 12 -13.02 -3.05 0.90
C LEU A 12 -13.80 -2.91 -0.43
N GLY A 13 -13.62 -3.81 -1.38
CA GLY A 13 -14.23 -3.74 -2.72
C GLY A 13 -13.50 -2.80 -3.69
N ILE A 14 -12.25 -2.40 -3.39
CA ILE A 14 -11.45 -1.49 -4.23
C ILE A 14 -10.57 -2.29 -5.19
N ASP A 15 -10.65 -2.00 -6.50
CA ASP A 15 -9.73 -2.59 -7.49
C ASP A 15 -8.28 -2.26 -7.13
N THR A 16 -7.51 -3.30 -6.81
CA THR A 16 -6.15 -3.20 -6.30
C THR A 16 -5.24 -4.13 -7.09
N ARG A 17 -4.17 -3.58 -7.67
CA ARG A 17 -3.26 -4.31 -8.54
C ARG A 17 -1.85 -4.34 -7.95
N LEU A 18 -1.25 -5.52 -7.90
CA LEU A 18 0.14 -5.73 -7.44
C LEU A 18 1.16 -5.81 -8.58
N ARG A 19 0.69 -6.03 -9.81
CA ARG A 19 1.47 -6.31 -11.02
C ARG A 19 0.77 -5.70 -12.23
N GLY A 20 1.50 -5.55 -13.34
CA GLY A 20 0.95 -5.07 -14.61
C GLY A 20 0.64 -3.56 -14.64
N HIS A 21 1.10 -2.79 -13.65
CA HIS A 21 0.99 -1.34 -13.60
C HIS A 21 2.36 -0.67 -13.78
N GLN A 22 2.38 0.63 -14.12
CA GLN A 22 3.60 1.38 -14.41
C GLN A 22 4.43 1.77 -13.16
N PHE A 23 3.91 1.54 -11.95
CA PHE A 23 4.50 2.02 -10.69
C PHE A 23 5.02 0.91 -9.76
N PRO A 24 6.06 0.13 -10.13
CA PRO A 24 6.51 -1.04 -9.35
C PRO A 24 7.22 -0.70 -8.03
N ALA A 25 7.74 0.53 -7.88
CA ALA A 25 8.48 1.03 -6.70
C ALA A 25 9.67 0.14 -6.27
N THR A 26 10.35 -0.49 -7.22
CA THR A 26 11.51 -1.39 -6.97
C THR A 26 12.86 -0.69 -7.04
N ASP A 27 12.93 0.57 -7.49
CA ASP A 27 14.17 1.33 -7.55
C ASP A 27 14.68 1.63 -6.12
N PRO A 28 15.94 1.33 -5.78
CA PRO A 28 16.51 1.64 -4.46
C PRO A 28 16.52 3.15 -4.15
N ASN A 29 16.52 4.01 -5.16
CA ASN A 29 16.43 5.45 -5.01
C ASN A 29 15.00 5.95 -4.77
N ASN A 30 13.96 5.12 -4.89
CA ASN A 30 12.63 5.54 -4.46
C ASN A 30 12.64 5.83 -2.95
N ILE A 31 12.10 6.96 -2.53
CA ILE A 31 12.12 7.39 -1.12
C ILE A 31 11.53 6.34 -0.17
N CYS A 32 10.52 5.57 -0.60
CA CYS A 32 9.94 4.52 0.25
C CYS A 32 10.96 3.43 0.61
N ASN A 33 11.97 3.21 -0.23
CA ASN A 33 12.99 2.17 -0.06
C ASN A 33 14.21 2.65 0.73
N ARG A 34 14.27 3.91 1.16
CA ARG A 34 15.42 4.46 1.89
C ARG A 34 15.34 4.31 3.41
N GLY A 35 14.33 3.59 3.92
CA GLY A 35 14.26 3.22 5.33
C GLY A 35 15.35 2.20 5.70
N ARG A 36 15.64 2.03 7.01
CA ARG A 36 16.71 1.17 7.53
C ARG A 36 16.80 -0.23 6.90
N ARG A 37 15.67 -0.83 6.54
CA ARG A 37 15.58 -2.20 5.98
C ARG A 37 15.56 -2.26 4.45
N GLY A 38 15.46 -1.14 3.73
CA GLY A 38 15.44 -1.15 2.27
C GLY A 38 14.15 -1.70 1.61
N VAL A 39 13.07 -1.94 2.37
CA VAL A 39 11.89 -2.70 1.91
C VAL A 39 10.59 -1.90 1.99
N GLY A 40 10.57 -0.75 1.30
CA GLY A 40 9.41 0.14 1.23
C GLY A 40 8.18 -0.47 0.55
N VAL A 41 7.02 0.15 0.81
CA VAL A 41 5.78 -0.11 0.06
C VAL A 41 5.23 1.23 -0.39
N GLN A 42 4.98 1.35 -1.69
CA GLN A 42 4.28 2.50 -2.30
C GLN A 42 2.86 2.09 -2.67
N ILE A 43 1.90 2.99 -2.44
CA ILE A 43 0.51 2.83 -2.84
C ILE A 43 0.20 3.99 -3.79
N GLU A 44 -0.14 3.66 -5.03
CA GLU A 44 -0.61 4.63 -6.01
C GLU A 44 -2.14 4.64 -6.03
N MET A 45 -2.73 5.84 -6.04
CA MET A 45 -4.18 6.03 -5.97
C MET A 45 -4.67 6.87 -7.14
N THR A 46 -5.73 6.42 -7.80
CA THR A 46 -6.41 7.21 -8.83
C THR A 46 -6.94 8.52 -8.26
N MET A 47 -7.15 9.51 -9.14
CA MET A 47 -7.74 10.79 -8.71
C MET A 47 -9.10 10.60 -8.04
N ALA A 48 -9.93 9.70 -8.57
CA ALA A 48 -11.26 9.41 -8.01
C ALA A 48 -11.16 8.85 -6.58
N LEU A 49 -10.26 7.89 -6.32
CA LEU A 49 -10.03 7.37 -4.96
C LEU A 49 -9.49 8.44 -4.03
N ARG A 50 -8.63 9.33 -4.53
CA ARG A 50 -8.13 10.44 -3.72
C ARG A 50 -9.25 11.41 -3.39
N LEU A 51 -10.08 11.84 -4.33
CA LEU A 51 -11.09 12.88 -4.09
C LEU A 51 -12.34 12.37 -3.37
N HIS A 52 -12.78 11.16 -3.69
CA HIS A 52 -14.09 10.63 -3.29
C HIS A 52 -14.03 9.23 -2.67
N GLY A 53 -12.84 8.61 -2.58
CA GLY A 53 -12.69 7.27 -2.02
C GLY A 53 -12.84 7.25 -0.49
N PRO A 54 -13.04 6.06 0.09
CA PRO A 54 -13.22 5.88 1.53
C PRO A 54 -11.86 5.96 2.26
N ARG A 55 -11.26 7.16 2.31
CA ARG A 55 -9.90 7.39 2.84
C ARG A 55 -9.69 6.81 4.24
N GLU A 56 -10.64 7.00 5.13
CA GLU A 56 -10.57 6.47 6.50
C GLU A 56 -10.57 4.94 6.52
N ALA A 57 -11.43 4.29 5.73
CA ALA A 57 -11.45 2.83 5.64
C ALA A 57 -10.14 2.27 5.08
N ILE A 58 -9.57 2.93 4.06
CA ILE A 58 -8.26 2.57 3.49
C ILE A 58 -7.16 2.71 4.56
N SER A 59 -7.14 3.81 5.31
CA SER A 59 -6.19 4.03 6.40
C SER A 59 -6.32 2.97 7.50
N VAL A 60 -7.54 2.62 7.89
CA VAL A 60 -7.82 1.56 8.88
C VAL A 60 -7.34 0.19 8.37
N ALA A 61 -7.61 -0.13 7.10
CA ALA A 61 -7.16 -1.38 6.49
C ALA A 61 -5.62 -1.47 6.48
N ILE A 62 -4.92 -0.41 6.05
CA ILE A 62 -3.46 -0.37 6.07
C ILE A 62 -2.93 -0.50 7.50
N ARG A 63 -3.51 0.24 8.46
CA ARG A 63 -3.11 0.21 9.87
C ARG A 63 -3.26 -1.19 10.47
N SER A 64 -4.33 -1.91 10.14
CA SER A 64 -4.56 -3.27 10.63
C SER A 64 -3.43 -4.23 10.23
N VAL A 65 -2.96 -4.13 8.98
CA VAL A 65 -1.84 -4.93 8.47
C VAL A 65 -0.56 -4.58 9.19
N LEU A 66 -0.28 -3.30 9.42
CA LEU A 66 0.94 -2.85 10.11
C LEU A 66 0.98 -3.30 11.57
N LEU A 67 -0.15 -3.29 12.28
CA LEU A 67 -0.24 -3.73 13.66
C LEU A 67 -0.18 -5.25 13.83
N ALA A 68 -0.54 -6.00 12.80
CA ALA A 68 -0.44 -7.47 12.79
C ALA A 68 0.98 -7.98 12.47
N LEU A 69 1.92 -7.09 12.11
CA LEU A 69 3.30 -7.49 11.87
C LEU A 69 4.00 -7.79 13.21
N PRO A 70 4.76 -8.90 13.31
CA PRO A 70 5.61 -9.13 14.47
C PRO A 70 6.61 -7.98 14.60
N MET A 71 6.85 -7.55 15.84
CA MET A 71 7.90 -6.57 16.14
C MET A 71 9.23 -7.12 15.62
N ALA A 72 9.87 -6.35 14.74
CA ALA A 72 11.14 -6.67 14.11
C ALA A 72 12.33 -6.36 15.02
#